data_AF-A0A9D9E4M6-F1
#
_entry.id   AF-A0A9D9E4M6-F1
#
_cell.length_a   1.000
_cell.length_b   1.000
_cell.length_c   1.000
_cell.angle_alpha   90.00
_cell.angle_beta   90.00
_cell.angle_gamma   90.00
#
_symmetry.space_group_name_H-M   'P 1'
#
loop_
_entity.id
_entity.type
_entity.pdbx_description
1 polymer ?
#
loop_
_entity_poly.entity_id
_entity_poly.type
_entity_poly.pdbx_seq_one_letter_code
_entity_poly.pdbx_strand_id
1 'polypeptide(L)'
;MKAKKLITLLFMALTVYPLSAAEKENISFKAMGLQNETPLNEDNQKRLTLKIEQAVAYNNAGANTAQSQLFVIYPEFVTTSSDVVNTGMRNIYVVRGELSLFSRNLMDDNTFATVVLPLEGSGKTEQDCYRVMINSIRGSNPQIARFISESQQRVIEYYERIMPQVLAKAERQMTALEYDDALVTLSIIPECVDGYYTVSELMSKAYAKILDRNADMAINEAKTLIVKKEYMQAIEVLSTIDPMSSKYDEAWQMIAEARTKIDAVEQAEAERRLQEIEAAKAQAEQEREQQMKILQMEYEAQERDKERAYELTKIALSGQQAKEYADTQAQEKIQTAVENNTDGSDFKTWFTNTFLK
;
A
#
# COMPACT_ATOMS: atom_id res chain seq x y z
N MET A 1 -14.37 -32.08 -8.30
CA MET A 1 -13.55 -31.25 -9.21
C MET A 1 -14.21 -29.85 -9.33
N LYS A 2 -14.44 -29.04 -8.29
CA LYS A 2 -13.62 -28.48 -7.18
C LYS A 2 -12.53 -27.45 -7.56
N ALA A 3 -12.52 -26.93 -8.80
CA ALA A 3 -11.57 -25.87 -9.21
C ALA A 3 -12.16 -24.82 -10.18
N LYS A 4 -13.47 -24.53 -10.12
CA LYS A 4 -14.13 -23.56 -11.03
C LYS A 4 -15.03 -22.52 -10.34
N LYS A 5 -14.85 -22.27 -9.04
CA LYS A 5 -15.68 -21.32 -8.27
C LYS A 5 -14.88 -20.25 -7.53
N LEU A 6 -13.71 -19.86 -8.02
CA LEU A 6 -12.87 -18.87 -7.33
C LEU A 6 -12.68 -17.53 -8.06
N ILE A 7 -13.33 -17.29 -9.20
CA ILE A 7 -13.12 -16.05 -9.98
C ILE A 7 -14.41 -15.21 -10.16
N THR A 8 -15.54 -15.62 -9.58
CA THR A 8 -16.84 -14.96 -9.81
C THR A 8 -17.48 -14.42 -8.53
N LEU A 9 -16.70 -13.72 -7.70
CA LEU A 9 -17.22 -13.05 -6.50
C LEU A 9 -16.33 -11.84 -6.11
N LEU A 10 -16.29 -10.84 -7.00
CA LEU A 10 -15.83 -9.48 -6.67
C LEU A 10 -16.91 -8.45 -7.06
N PHE A 11 -18.16 -8.74 -6.71
CA PHE A 11 -19.30 -7.83 -6.84
C PHE A 11 -20.06 -7.86 -5.51
N MET A 12 -19.58 -7.12 -4.51
CA MET A 12 -20.40 -6.79 -3.35
C MET A 12 -20.00 -5.48 -2.69
N ALA A 13 -20.91 -4.51 -2.85
CA ALA A 13 -21.25 -3.43 -1.92
C ALA A 13 -20.19 -2.33 -1.67
N LEU A 14 -20.23 -1.27 -2.48
CA LEU A 14 -19.95 0.06 -1.97
C LEU A 14 -21.25 0.68 -1.45
N THR A 15 -21.34 0.79 -0.12
CA THR A 15 -22.24 1.75 0.52
C THR A 15 -21.64 3.15 0.32
N VAL A 16 -22.49 4.11 -0.04
CA VAL A 16 -22.10 5.52 -0.18
C VAL A 16 -21.70 6.02 1.20
N TYR A 17 -20.40 6.15 1.44
CA TYR A 17 -19.87 6.90 2.58
C TYR A 17 -19.64 8.36 2.16
N PRO A 18 -19.95 9.33 3.03
CA PRO A 18 -19.60 10.72 2.77
C PRO A 18 -18.08 10.88 2.71
N LEU A 19 -17.64 11.73 1.78
CA LEU A 19 -16.27 12.17 1.57
C LEU A 19 -15.74 12.88 2.83
N SER A 20 -15.18 12.12 3.77
CA SER A 20 -14.17 12.66 4.69
C SER A 20 -12.85 12.80 3.92
N ALA A 21 -12.03 13.79 4.29
CA ALA A 21 -10.70 13.99 3.73
C ALA A 21 -10.00 12.66 3.45
N ALA A 22 -9.45 12.49 2.25
CA ALA A 22 -8.72 11.31 1.85
C ALA A 22 -7.60 11.05 2.87
N GLU A 23 -7.85 10.13 3.79
CA GLU A 23 -6.82 9.62 4.68
C GLU A 23 -5.92 8.79 3.76
N LYS A 24 -4.67 9.23 3.57
CA LYS A 24 -3.66 8.54 2.76
C LYS A 24 -3.77 7.04 3.04
N GLU A 25 -4.00 6.21 2.02
CA GLU A 25 -4.04 4.76 2.21
C GLU A 25 -2.72 4.34 2.88
N ASN A 26 -2.83 3.97 4.14
CA ASN A 26 -1.67 3.67 4.97
C ASN A 26 -1.24 2.24 4.71
N ILE A 27 0.07 1.98 4.68
CA ILE A 27 0.60 0.62 4.60
C ILE A 27 0.00 -0.22 5.73
N SER A 28 -0.72 -1.28 5.35
CA SER A 28 -1.26 -2.26 6.27
C SER A 28 -0.25 -3.35 6.57
N PHE A 29 -0.25 -3.85 7.81
CA PHE A 29 0.59 -4.97 8.24
C PHE A 29 -0.25 -6.15 8.71
N LYS A 30 0.23 -7.35 8.42
CA LYS A 30 -0.27 -8.60 8.99
C LYS A 30 0.64 -9.06 10.14
N ALA A 31 0.06 -9.40 11.28
CA ALA A 31 0.84 -9.99 12.37
C ALA A 31 1.20 -11.45 12.04
N MET A 32 2.43 -11.85 12.31
CA MET A 32 2.89 -13.23 12.17
C MET A 32 2.90 -13.93 13.53
N GLY A 33 2.81 -15.27 13.49
CA GLY A 33 3.12 -16.10 14.65
C GLY A 33 4.62 -16.12 14.93
N LEU A 34 5.00 -16.55 16.15
CA LEU A 34 6.39 -16.88 16.47
C LEU A 34 6.84 -18.08 15.62
N GLN A 35 8.03 -18.02 15.00
CA GLN A 35 8.56 -19.16 14.23
C GLN A 35 9.70 -19.91 14.93
N ASN A 36 10.36 -19.29 15.90
CA ASN A 36 11.44 -19.91 16.67
C ASN A 36 10.90 -20.67 17.89
N GLU A 37 11.72 -21.57 18.44
CA GLU A 37 11.44 -22.19 19.73
C GLU A 37 11.15 -21.09 20.77
N THR A 38 10.00 -21.22 21.42
CA THR A 38 9.49 -20.20 22.33
C THR A 38 9.07 -20.83 23.65
N PRO A 39 9.30 -20.15 24.79
CA PRO A 39 8.81 -20.63 26.08
C PRO A 39 7.28 -20.48 26.22
N LEU A 40 6.59 -19.88 25.26
CA LEU A 40 5.14 -19.68 25.27
C LEU A 40 4.42 -20.95 24.79
N ASN A 41 3.40 -21.38 25.53
CA ASN A 41 2.46 -22.40 25.05
C ASN A 41 1.58 -21.88 23.89
N GLU A 42 0.90 -22.79 23.18
CA GLU A 42 0.08 -22.43 22.00
C GLU A 42 -0.96 -21.33 22.30
N ASP A 43 -1.59 -21.37 23.46
CA ASP A 43 -2.60 -20.37 23.86
C ASP A 43 -1.98 -18.97 24.00
N ASN A 44 -0.80 -18.87 24.61
CA ASN A 44 -0.07 -17.63 24.75
C ASN A 44 0.48 -17.15 23.40
N GLN A 45 0.92 -18.06 22.51
CA GLN A 45 1.33 -17.69 21.15
C GLN A 45 0.17 -17.08 20.35
N LYS A 46 -1.00 -17.74 20.33
CA LYS A 46 -2.21 -17.21 19.68
C LYS A 46 -2.62 -15.85 20.25
N ARG A 47 -2.55 -15.72 21.59
CA ARG A 47 -2.85 -14.46 22.28
C ARG A 47 -1.88 -13.35 21.89
N LEU A 48 -0.59 -13.65 21.76
CA LEU A 48 0.41 -12.69 21.34
C LEU A 48 0.13 -12.18 19.94
N THR A 49 -0.13 -13.08 18.98
CA THR A 49 -0.49 -12.68 17.61
C THR A 49 -1.73 -11.79 17.61
N LEU A 50 -2.80 -12.18 18.31
CA LEU A 50 -4.02 -11.35 18.42
C LEU A 50 -3.75 -9.97 19.06
N LYS A 51 -2.84 -9.89 20.03
CA LYS A 51 -2.47 -8.62 20.66
C LYS A 51 -1.70 -7.71 19.71
N ILE A 52 -0.85 -8.28 18.86
CA ILE A 52 -0.16 -7.54 17.80
C ILE A 52 -1.18 -7.07 16.76
N GLU A 53 -2.09 -7.92 16.29
CA GLU A 53 -3.16 -7.52 15.35
C GLU A 53 -4.00 -6.37 15.90
N GLN A 54 -4.42 -6.46 17.17
CA GLN A 54 -5.15 -5.40 17.85
C GLN A 54 -4.34 -4.10 17.94
N ALA A 55 -3.04 -4.20 18.22
CA ALA A 55 -2.16 -3.04 18.30
C ALA A 55 -1.97 -2.38 16.92
N VAL A 56 -1.86 -3.18 15.86
CA VAL A 56 -1.74 -2.73 14.47
C VAL A 56 -3.03 -2.05 14.01
N ALA A 57 -4.18 -2.67 14.25
CA ALA A 57 -5.49 -2.10 13.94
C ALA A 57 -5.76 -0.80 14.72
N TYR A 58 -5.35 -0.72 15.98
CA TYR A 58 -5.48 0.49 16.80
C TYR A 58 -4.72 1.69 16.22
N ASN A 59 -3.63 1.44 15.49
CA ASN A 59 -2.80 2.49 14.87
C ASN A 59 -3.09 2.63 13.36
N ASN A 60 -4.32 2.36 12.92
CA ASN A 60 -4.77 2.50 11.53
C ASN A 60 -3.90 1.77 10.49
N ALA A 61 -3.23 0.68 10.90
CA ALA A 61 -2.35 -0.11 10.04
C ALA A 61 -2.83 -1.56 9.89
N GLY A 62 -4.06 -1.85 10.32
CA GLY A 62 -4.70 -3.16 10.17
C GLY A 62 -4.93 -3.49 8.70
N ALA A 63 -4.74 -4.75 8.33
CA ALA A 63 -5.03 -5.23 6.98
C ALA A 63 -6.54 -5.24 6.71
N ASN A 64 -6.99 -4.38 5.79
CA ASN A 64 -8.39 -4.30 5.37
C ASN A 64 -8.65 -4.87 3.96
N THR A 65 -7.61 -5.31 3.24
CA THR A 65 -7.70 -5.80 1.85
C THR A 65 -6.72 -6.94 1.55
N ALA A 66 -7.01 -7.72 0.49
CA ALA A 66 -6.17 -8.83 0.05
C ALA A 66 -4.78 -8.42 -0.47
N GLN A 67 -4.61 -7.17 -0.94
CA GLN A 67 -3.29 -6.61 -1.34
C GLN A 67 -2.36 -6.33 -0.13
N SER A 68 -2.90 -6.22 1.09
CA SER A 68 -2.17 -5.88 2.32
C SER A 68 -1.28 -7.01 2.90
N GLN A 69 -1.07 -8.11 2.17
CA GLN A 69 -0.50 -9.34 2.73
C GLN A 69 1.03 -9.45 2.68
N LEU A 70 1.71 -8.54 1.98
CA LEU A 70 3.17 -8.62 1.80
C LEU A 70 3.96 -8.04 2.98
N PHE A 71 3.42 -7.01 3.63
CA PHE A 71 4.05 -6.38 4.79
C PHE A 71 3.57 -7.05 6.09
N VAL A 72 4.53 -7.48 6.90
CA VAL A 72 4.27 -8.22 8.12
C VAL A 72 4.93 -7.59 9.32
N ILE A 73 4.31 -7.77 10.48
CA ILE A 73 4.95 -7.58 11.77
C ILE A 73 5.30 -8.94 12.33
N TYR A 74 6.60 -9.19 12.38
CA TYR A 74 7.19 -10.42 12.86
C TYR A 74 7.61 -10.26 14.34
N PRO A 75 7.05 -11.05 15.27
CA PRO A 75 7.46 -11.02 16.66
C PRO A 75 8.61 -11.99 16.96
N GLU A 76 9.48 -11.60 17.88
CA GLU A 76 10.41 -12.48 18.59
C GLU A 76 10.29 -12.24 20.08
N PHE A 77 10.18 -13.32 20.86
CA PHE A 77 10.05 -13.25 22.31
C PHE A 77 11.21 -13.97 22.99
N VAL A 78 11.90 -13.27 23.88
CA VAL A 78 13.04 -13.78 24.64
C VAL A 78 12.80 -13.60 26.13
N THR A 79 13.01 -14.66 26.92
CA THR A 79 13.00 -14.57 28.39
C THR A 79 14.38 -14.18 28.89
N THR A 80 14.47 -13.10 29.66
CA THR A 80 15.72 -12.56 30.20
C THR A 80 16.01 -13.11 31.60
N SER A 81 15.00 -13.21 32.46
CA SER A 81 15.14 -13.79 33.81
C SER A 81 13.84 -14.44 34.29
N SER A 82 13.96 -15.47 35.13
CA SER A 82 12.85 -16.11 35.84
C SER A 82 13.24 -16.25 37.31
N ASP A 83 12.58 -15.46 38.16
CA ASP A 83 12.82 -15.44 39.60
C ASP A 83 11.65 -16.07 40.34
N VAL A 84 11.93 -16.76 41.45
CA VAL A 84 10.90 -17.30 42.34
C VAL A 84 10.93 -16.54 43.66
N VAL A 85 9.86 -15.79 43.93
CA VAL A 85 9.69 -15.04 45.17
C VAL A 85 8.82 -15.85 46.13
N ASN A 86 9.38 -16.21 47.28
CA ASN A 86 8.64 -16.88 48.34
C ASN A 86 7.91 -15.84 49.21
N THR A 87 6.58 -15.82 49.15
CA THR A 87 5.74 -14.88 49.93
C THR A 87 5.24 -15.49 51.25
N GLY A 88 5.85 -16.58 51.71
CA GLY A 88 5.47 -17.33 52.92
C GLY A 88 4.28 -18.26 52.72
N MET A 89 3.24 -17.83 52.00
CA MET A 89 2.05 -18.66 51.72
C MET A 89 2.13 -19.45 50.41
N ARG A 90 2.85 -18.92 49.41
CA ARG A 90 3.03 -19.54 48.09
C ARG A 90 4.24 -18.96 47.37
N ASN A 91 4.81 -19.74 46.46
CA ASN A 91 5.79 -19.27 45.50
C ASN A 91 5.09 -18.44 44.41
N ILE A 92 5.67 -17.29 44.08
CA ILE A 92 5.26 -16.44 42.94
C ILE A 92 6.43 -16.42 41.97
N TYR A 93 6.15 -16.72 40.71
CA TYR A 93 7.12 -16.56 39.62
C TYR A 93 7.08 -15.11 39.16
N VAL A 94 8.25 -14.52 38.94
CA VAL A 94 8.44 -13.21 38.32
C VAL A 94 9.33 -13.42 37.10
N VAL A 95 8.74 -13.28 35.92
CA VAL A 95 9.45 -13.46 34.66
C VAL A 95 9.64 -12.11 34.00
N ARG A 96 10.87 -11.85 33.52
CA ARG A 96 11.24 -10.70 32.71
C ARG A 96 11.69 -11.17 31.34
N GLY A 97 11.34 -10.41 30.32
CA GLY A 97 11.67 -10.75 28.95
C GLY A 97 11.49 -9.55 28.03
N GLU A 98 11.79 -9.77 26.77
CA GLU A 98 11.71 -8.76 25.72
C GLU A 98 10.89 -9.31 24.56
N LEU A 99 9.95 -8.48 24.07
CA LEU A 99 9.26 -8.70 22.82
C LEU A 99 9.84 -7.75 21.78
N SER A 100 10.53 -8.31 20.80
CA SER A 100 11.00 -7.59 19.62
C SER A 100 9.96 -7.70 18.51
N LEU A 101 9.61 -6.60 17.88
CA LEU A 101 8.73 -6.55 16.71
C LEU A 101 9.51 -6.00 15.53
N PHE A 102 9.46 -6.70 14.40
CA PHE A 102 10.12 -6.33 13.16
C PHE A 102 9.06 -6.08 12.08
N SER A 103 9.10 -4.92 11.42
CA SER A 103 8.31 -4.70 10.21
C SER A 103 9.12 -5.18 9.02
N ARG A 104 8.59 -6.13 8.25
CA ARG A 104 9.28 -6.76 7.11
C ARG A 104 8.39 -6.89 5.89
N ASN A 105 9.01 -7.00 4.72
CA ASN A 105 8.36 -7.50 3.52
C ASN A 105 8.67 -9.00 3.34
N LEU A 106 7.64 -9.82 3.10
CA LEU A 106 7.76 -11.26 2.90
C LEU A 106 8.49 -11.67 1.60
N MET A 107 8.56 -10.80 0.60
CA MET A 107 9.16 -11.15 -0.69
C MET A 107 10.69 -11.01 -0.72
N ASP A 108 11.23 -9.97 -0.08
CA ASP A 108 12.66 -9.62 -0.14
C ASP A 108 13.34 -9.59 1.24
N ASP A 109 12.61 -9.96 2.31
CA ASP A 109 13.05 -9.98 3.73
C ASP A 109 13.64 -8.64 4.22
N ASN A 110 13.31 -7.54 3.55
CA ASN A 110 13.72 -6.21 3.98
C ASN A 110 13.02 -5.85 5.29
N THR A 111 13.81 -5.53 6.32
CA THR A 111 13.30 -5.02 7.60
C THR A 111 13.27 -3.50 7.58
N PHE A 112 12.09 -2.91 7.71
CA PHE A 112 11.89 -1.46 7.67
C PHE A 112 12.12 -0.82 9.04
N ALA A 113 11.59 -1.42 10.10
CA ALA A 113 11.75 -0.90 11.46
C ALA A 113 11.79 -2.04 12.48
N THR A 114 12.25 -1.71 13.68
CA THR A 114 12.29 -2.63 14.82
C THR A 114 12.00 -1.88 16.11
N VAL A 115 11.26 -2.52 17.01
CA VAL A 115 11.06 -2.04 18.38
C VAL A 115 11.23 -3.20 19.36
N VAL A 116 11.84 -2.91 20.51
CA VAL A 116 12.01 -3.85 21.61
C VAL A 116 11.18 -3.35 22.79
N LEU A 117 10.29 -4.22 23.28
CA LEU A 117 9.39 -3.94 24.39
C LEU A 117 9.83 -4.79 25.60
N PRO A 118 10.35 -4.17 26.67
CA PRO A 118 10.60 -4.89 27.91
C PRO A 118 9.26 -5.26 28.54
N LEU A 119 9.12 -6.51 28.93
CA LEU A 119 7.92 -7.06 29.55
C LEU A 119 8.28 -7.71 30.89
N GLU A 120 7.41 -7.51 31.87
CA GLU A 120 7.49 -8.19 33.17
C GLU A 120 6.11 -8.72 33.53
N GLY A 121 6.07 -9.94 34.06
CA GLY A 121 4.84 -10.57 34.53
C GLY A 121 5.08 -11.40 35.77
N SER A 122 4.13 -11.34 36.70
CA SER A 122 4.13 -12.15 37.91
C SER A 122 2.93 -13.09 37.94
N GLY A 123 3.13 -14.34 38.34
CA GLY A 123 2.10 -15.38 38.25
C GLY A 123 2.34 -16.59 39.16
N LYS A 124 1.37 -17.51 39.19
CA LYS A 124 1.48 -18.77 39.95
C LYS A 124 2.33 -19.81 39.21
N THR A 125 2.41 -19.69 37.90
CA THR A 125 3.22 -20.51 36.99
C THR A 125 3.94 -19.58 36.00
N GLU A 126 4.98 -20.06 35.32
CA GLU A 126 5.65 -19.28 34.27
C GLU A 126 4.69 -18.92 33.12
N GLN A 127 3.78 -19.82 32.73
CA GLN A 127 2.78 -19.53 31.70
C GLN A 127 1.76 -18.46 32.12
N ASP A 128 1.45 -18.35 33.41
CA ASP A 128 0.65 -17.23 33.93
C ASP A 128 1.42 -15.90 33.82
N CYS A 129 2.74 -15.92 34.05
CA CYS A 129 3.59 -14.74 33.88
C CYS A 129 3.60 -14.29 32.42
N TYR A 130 3.82 -15.20 31.46
CA TYR A 130 3.76 -14.90 30.03
C TYR A 130 2.39 -14.35 29.63
N ARG A 131 1.30 -14.92 30.16
CA ARG A 131 -0.05 -14.39 29.90
C ARG A 131 -0.21 -12.95 30.38
N VAL A 132 0.34 -12.61 31.55
CA VAL A 132 0.34 -11.24 32.09
C VAL A 132 1.17 -10.30 31.21
N MET A 133 2.38 -10.73 30.81
CA MET A 133 3.25 -9.98 29.89
C MET A 133 2.56 -9.69 28.56
N ILE A 134 1.94 -10.69 27.94
CA ILE A 134 1.24 -10.52 26.66
C ILE A 134 0.04 -9.59 26.81
N ASN A 135 -0.70 -9.68 27.91
CA ASN A 135 -1.85 -8.82 28.16
C ASN A 135 -1.47 -7.36 28.45
N SER A 136 -0.22 -7.07 28.84
CA SER A 136 0.25 -5.71 29.04
C SER A 136 0.54 -4.96 27.74
N ILE A 137 0.65 -5.68 26.61
CA ILE A 137 0.77 -5.11 25.27
C ILE A 137 -0.52 -4.37 24.92
N ARG A 138 -0.39 -3.07 24.66
CA ARG A 138 -1.49 -2.17 24.30
C ARG A 138 -1.16 -1.44 23.01
N GLY A 139 -2.12 -1.35 22.09
CA GLY A 139 -1.97 -0.56 20.86
C GLY A 139 -1.67 0.91 21.12
N SER A 140 -2.15 1.45 22.24
CA SER A 140 -1.87 2.83 22.67
C SER A 140 -0.47 3.04 23.28
N ASN A 141 0.38 2.00 23.33
CA ASN A 141 1.76 2.17 23.78
C ASN A 141 2.52 3.10 22.80
N PRO A 142 3.13 4.20 23.26
CA PRO A 142 3.82 5.16 22.39
C PRO A 142 4.96 4.54 21.57
N GLN A 143 5.67 3.54 22.09
CA GLN A 143 6.73 2.85 21.35
C GLN A 143 6.17 2.03 20.19
N ILE A 144 5.01 1.38 20.38
CA ILE A 144 4.33 0.62 19.33
C ILE A 144 3.75 1.56 18.28
N ALA A 145 3.08 2.64 18.70
CA ALA A 145 2.52 3.64 17.79
C ALA A 145 3.61 4.26 16.90
N ARG A 146 4.74 4.65 17.51
CA ARG A 146 5.91 5.16 16.78
C ARG A 146 6.49 4.12 15.82
N PHE A 147 6.66 2.88 16.28
CA PHE A 147 7.16 1.79 15.44
C PHE A 147 6.29 1.57 14.19
N ILE A 148 4.97 1.56 14.34
CA ILE A 148 4.04 1.37 13.22
C ILE A 148 4.15 2.56 12.25
N SER A 149 4.09 3.79 12.75
CA SER A 149 4.21 4.99 11.90
C SER A 149 5.55 5.05 11.15
N GLU A 150 6.67 4.79 11.83
CA GLU A 150 8.01 4.73 11.20
C GLU A 150 8.10 3.60 10.17
N SER A 151 7.44 2.47 10.42
CA SER A 151 7.40 1.36 9.46
C SER A 151 6.68 1.76 8.18
N GLN A 152 5.50 2.39 8.27
CA GLN A 152 4.73 2.84 7.11
C GLN A 152 5.54 3.84 6.28
N GLN A 153 6.14 4.82 6.96
CA GLN A 153 6.96 5.84 6.32
C GLN A 153 8.16 5.21 5.57
N ARG A 154 8.91 4.31 6.23
CA ARG A 154 10.09 3.68 5.62
C ARG A 154 9.75 2.75 4.47
N VAL A 155 8.59 2.09 4.50
CA VAL A 155 8.09 1.32 3.35
C VAL A 155 7.86 2.25 2.16
N ILE A 156 7.13 3.34 2.36
CA ILE A 156 6.85 4.32 1.29
C ILE A 156 8.16 4.88 0.74
N GLU A 157 9.04 5.41 1.59
CA GLU A 157 10.34 5.99 1.19
C GLU A 157 11.21 4.99 0.41
N TYR A 158 11.21 3.72 0.82
CA TYR A 158 11.95 2.67 0.12
C TYR A 158 11.45 2.50 -1.31
N TYR A 159 10.13 2.37 -1.51
CA TYR A 159 9.56 2.14 -2.83
C TYR A 159 9.61 3.37 -3.72
N GLU A 160 9.39 4.57 -3.18
CA GLU A 160 9.61 5.83 -3.92
C GLU A 160 11.03 5.93 -4.45
N ARG A 161 12.02 5.55 -3.65
CA ARG A 161 13.43 5.59 -4.03
C ARG A 161 13.78 4.61 -5.14
N ILE A 162 13.23 3.39 -5.13
CA ILE A 162 13.56 2.36 -6.13
C ILE A 162 12.69 2.43 -7.39
N MET A 163 11.53 3.08 -7.33
CA MET A 163 10.56 3.14 -8.43
C MET A 163 11.16 3.53 -9.79
N PRO A 164 12.03 4.57 -9.90
CA PRO A 164 12.62 4.91 -11.20
C PRO A 164 13.44 3.77 -11.81
N GLN A 165 14.13 2.98 -10.98
CA GLN A 165 14.90 1.82 -11.44
C GLN A 165 13.99 0.67 -11.88
N VAL A 166 12.88 0.47 -11.18
CA VAL A 166 11.86 -0.55 -11.49
C VAL A 166 11.18 -0.22 -12.83
N LEU A 167 10.75 1.03 -13.02
CA LEU A 167 10.18 1.52 -14.28
C LEU A 167 11.15 1.32 -15.45
N ALA A 168 12.40 1.77 -15.31
CA ALA A 168 13.41 1.61 -16.36
C ALA A 168 13.76 0.14 -16.66
N LYS A 169 13.63 -0.77 -15.69
CA LYS A 169 13.79 -2.21 -15.92
C LYS A 169 12.59 -2.75 -16.71
N ALA A 170 11.36 -2.42 -16.31
CA ALA A 170 10.16 -2.87 -17.00
C ALA A 170 10.09 -2.38 -18.45
N GLU A 171 10.46 -1.13 -18.73
CA GLU A 171 10.53 -0.60 -20.11
C GLU A 171 11.53 -1.37 -20.99
N ARG A 172 12.68 -1.75 -20.43
CA ARG A 172 13.66 -2.59 -21.13
C ARG A 172 13.11 -3.98 -21.43
N GLN A 173 12.42 -4.60 -20.48
CA GLN A 173 11.76 -5.90 -20.66
C GLN A 173 10.67 -5.82 -21.74
N MET A 174 9.87 -4.76 -21.75
CA MET A 174 8.88 -4.52 -22.80
C MET A 174 9.53 -4.36 -24.19
N THR A 175 10.67 -3.66 -24.27
CA THR A 175 11.44 -3.51 -25.52
C THR A 175 12.01 -4.86 -25.99
N ALA A 176 12.34 -5.75 -25.06
CA ALA A 176 12.77 -7.11 -25.31
C ALA A 176 11.62 -8.11 -25.59
N LEU A 177 10.36 -7.63 -25.63
CA LEU A 177 9.14 -8.44 -25.79
C LEU A 177 8.84 -9.37 -24.58
N GLU A 178 9.51 -9.14 -23.44
CA GLU A 178 9.36 -9.85 -22.17
C GLU A 178 8.23 -9.21 -21.33
N TYR A 179 7.02 -9.16 -21.88
CA TYR A 179 5.91 -8.41 -21.27
C TYR A 179 5.46 -8.96 -19.92
N ASP A 180 5.45 -10.29 -19.76
CA ASP A 180 5.08 -10.95 -18.50
C ASP A 180 6.07 -10.59 -17.38
N ASP A 181 7.38 -10.58 -17.67
CA ASP A 181 8.41 -10.21 -16.72
C ASP A 181 8.37 -8.71 -16.37
N ALA A 182 7.96 -7.87 -17.31
CA ALA A 182 7.70 -6.46 -17.06
C ALA A 182 6.54 -6.29 -16.06
N LEU A 183 5.44 -7.03 -16.20
CA LEU A 183 4.33 -7.00 -15.24
C LEU A 183 4.75 -7.44 -13.85
N VAL A 184 5.51 -8.53 -13.74
CA VAL A 184 6.06 -9.01 -12.45
C VAL A 184 6.98 -7.97 -11.82
N THR A 185 7.81 -7.32 -12.63
CA THR A 185 8.72 -6.26 -12.15
C THR A 185 7.94 -5.05 -11.64
N LEU A 186 6.86 -4.66 -12.32
CA LEU A 186 6.03 -3.53 -11.90
C LEU A 186 5.18 -3.86 -10.66
N SER A 187 4.74 -5.10 -10.50
CA SER A 187 3.83 -5.51 -9.40
C SER A 187 4.46 -5.43 -8.01
N ILE A 188 5.77 -5.21 -7.92
CA ILE A 188 6.45 -5.06 -6.64
C ILE A 188 6.19 -3.69 -5.99
N ILE A 189 5.76 -2.67 -6.76
CA ILE A 189 5.48 -1.34 -6.24
C ILE A 189 4.07 -1.33 -5.63
N PRO A 190 3.90 -0.99 -4.34
CA PRO A 190 2.58 -0.88 -3.71
C PRO A 190 1.75 0.30 -4.26
N GLU A 191 0.43 0.13 -4.29
CA GLU A 191 -0.55 1.12 -4.79
C GLU A 191 -0.52 2.44 -4.01
N CYS A 192 -0.20 2.40 -2.72
CA CYS A 192 -0.18 3.57 -1.83
C CYS A 192 1.05 4.49 -2.00
N VAL A 193 1.98 4.14 -2.90
CA VAL A 193 3.20 4.91 -3.13
C VAL A 193 2.91 6.06 -4.08
N ASP A 194 3.41 7.24 -3.75
CA ASP A 194 3.29 8.42 -4.59
C ASP A 194 3.84 8.15 -6.00
N GLY A 195 3.07 8.47 -7.04
CA GLY A 195 3.45 8.20 -8.43
C GLY A 195 3.04 6.82 -8.96
N TYR A 196 2.31 6.00 -8.20
CA TYR A 196 1.80 4.70 -8.65
C TYR A 196 0.99 4.76 -9.95
N TYR A 197 0.34 5.88 -10.26
CA TYR A 197 -0.33 6.10 -11.56
C TYR A 197 0.58 5.77 -12.76
N THR A 198 1.85 6.19 -12.72
CA THR A 198 2.82 5.91 -13.78
C THR A 198 3.15 4.42 -13.91
N VAL A 199 3.20 3.71 -12.79
CA VAL A 199 3.38 2.25 -12.74
C VAL A 199 2.16 1.56 -13.37
N SER A 200 0.95 1.97 -12.97
CA SER A 200 -0.32 1.43 -13.49
C SER A 200 -0.48 1.66 -15.01
N GLU A 201 -0.08 2.83 -15.51
CA GLU A 201 -0.04 3.11 -16.95
C GLU A 201 0.90 2.14 -17.69
N LEU A 202 2.10 1.91 -17.15
CA LEU A 202 3.06 1.01 -17.78
C LEU A 202 2.62 -0.45 -17.72
N MET A 203 2.00 -0.88 -16.62
CA MET A 203 1.36 -2.19 -16.50
C MET A 203 0.26 -2.37 -17.55
N SER A 204 -0.60 -1.36 -17.71
CA SER A 204 -1.64 -1.33 -18.75
C SER A 204 -1.07 -1.50 -20.16
N LYS A 205 0.07 -0.84 -20.45
CA LYS A 205 0.75 -0.95 -21.74
C LYS A 205 1.35 -2.34 -21.95
N ALA A 206 2.01 -2.91 -20.94
CA ALA A 206 2.57 -4.26 -21.00
C ALA A 206 1.48 -5.32 -21.19
N TYR A 207 0.37 -5.20 -20.45
CA TYR A 207 -0.76 -6.12 -20.58
C TYR A 207 -1.40 -6.05 -21.98
N ALA A 208 -1.60 -4.85 -22.54
CA ALA A 208 -2.10 -4.70 -23.91
C ALA A 208 -1.21 -5.43 -24.95
N LYS A 209 0.11 -5.43 -24.75
CA LYS A 209 1.05 -6.16 -25.61
C LYS A 209 0.96 -7.68 -25.47
N ILE A 210 0.65 -8.19 -24.28
CA ILE A 210 0.36 -9.63 -24.08
C ILE A 210 -0.90 -10.02 -24.85
N LEU A 211 -1.96 -9.20 -24.76
CA LEU A 211 -3.21 -9.45 -25.49
C LEU A 211 -2.97 -9.50 -27.00
N ASP A 212 -2.22 -8.54 -27.55
CA ASP A 212 -1.87 -8.52 -28.98
C ASP A 212 -1.03 -9.72 -29.39
N ARG A 213 -0.03 -10.12 -28.59
CA ARG A 213 0.79 -11.31 -28.86
C ARG A 213 -0.05 -12.59 -28.89
N ASN A 214 -0.96 -12.74 -27.93
CA ASN A 214 -1.86 -13.90 -27.86
C ASN A 214 -2.84 -13.89 -29.04
N ALA A 215 -3.34 -12.72 -29.42
CA ALA A 215 -4.21 -12.56 -30.58
C ALA A 215 -3.50 -12.93 -31.89
N ASP A 216 -2.25 -12.49 -32.08
CA ASP A 216 -1.45 -12.87 -33.26
C ASP A 216 -1.26 -14.39 -33.35
N MET A 217 -1.03 -15.08 -32.22
CA MET A 217 -0.95 -16.54 -32.18
C MET A 217 -2.26 -17.20 -32.59
N ALA A 218 -3.38 -16.77 -32.01
CA ALA A 218 -4.71 -17.28 -32.32
C ALA A 218 -5.12 -17.02 -33.78
N ILE A 219 -4.81 -15.83 -34.32
CA ILE A 219 -5.05 -15.49 -35.73
C ILE A 219 -4.25 -16.42 -36.65
N ASN A 220 -2.98 -16.68 -36.36
CA ASN A 220 -2.16 -17.56 -37.18
C ASN A 220 -2.64 -19.03 -37.16
N GLU A 221 -3.10 -19.49 -36.00
CA GLU A 221 -3.74 -20.81 -35.87
C GLU A 221 -5.04 -20.86 -36.68
N ALA A 222 -5.91 -19.86 -36.55
CA ALA A 222 -7.15 -19.76 -37.29
C ALA A 222 -6.92 -19.71 -38.81
N LYS A 223 -5.91 -18.98 -39.29
CA LYS A 223 -5.51 -18.98 -40.71
C LYS A 223 -5.19 -20.40 -41.20
N THR A 224 -4.51 -21.20 -40.38
CA THR A 224 -4.21 -22.60 -40.70
C THR A 224 -5.46 -23.47 -40.75
N LEU A 225 -6.38 -23.31 -39.79
CA LEU A 225 -7.66 -24.04 -39.74
C LEU A 225 -8.56 -23.70 -40.94
N ILE A 226 -8.59 -22.42 -41.34
CA ILE A 226 -9.34 -21.96 -42.53
C ILE A 226 -8.81 -22.62 -43.80
N VAL A 227 -7.48 -22.73 -43.97
CA VAL A 227 -6.88 -23.43 -45.12
C VAL A 227 -7.27 -24.91 -45.14
N LYS A 228 -7.38 -25.54 -43.96
CA LYS A 228 -7.88 -26.93 -43.81
C LYS A 228 -9.39 -27.06 -43.98
N LYS A 229 -10.12 -25.95 -44.13
CA LYS A 229 -11.60 -25.87 -44.18
C LYS A 229 -12.27 -26.27 -42.86
N GLU A 230 -11.54 -26.18 -41.75
CA GLU A 230 -12.04 -26.43 -40.39
C GLU A 230 -12.61 -25.12 -39.80
N TYR A 231 -13.65 -24.57 -40.45
CA TYR A 231 -14.16 -23.23 -40.16
C TYR A 231 -14.71 -23.05 -38.75
N MET A 232 -15.41 -24.05 -38.20
CA MET A 232 -15.95 -23.96 -36.84
C MET A 232 -14.84 -23.89 -35.79
N GLN A 233 -13.76 -24.65 -35.96
CA GLN A 233 -12.59 -24.57 -35.08
C GLN A 233 -11.87 -23.22 -35.23
N ALA A 234 -11.76 -22.70 -36.46
CA ALA A 234 -11.20 -21.38 -36.68
C ALA A 234 -12.01 -20.28 -35.96
N ILE A 235 -13.35 -20.36 -36.02
CA ILE A 235 -14.24 -19.44 -35.30
C ILE A 235 -14.04 -19.58 -33.79
N GLU A 236 -13.95 -20.79 -33.27
CA GLU A 236 -13.73 -21.04 -31.83
C GLU A 236 -12.42 -20.40 -31.36
N VAL A 237 -11.32 -20.61 -32.08
CA VAL A 237 -10.00 -20.01 -31.75
C VAL A 237 -10.07 -18.49 -31.82
N LEU A 238 -10.61 -17.92 -32.90
CA LEU A 238 -10.72 -16.46 -33.05
C LEU A 238 -11.62 -15.83 -31.97
N SER A 239 -12.65 -16.55 -31.51
CA SER A 239 -13.54 -16.09 -30.45
C SER A 239 -12.86 -16.03 -29.07
N THR A 240 -11.67 -16.63 -28.91
CA THR A 240 -10.87 -16.52 -27.68
C THR A 240 -10.06 -15.22 -27.60
N ILE A 241 -9.98 -14.46 -28.70
CA ILE A 241 -9.20 -13.23 -28.75
C ILE A 241 -9.84 -12.19 -27.82
N ASP A 242 -9.00 -11.67 -26.92
CA ASP A 242 -9.45 -10.70 -25.92
C ASP A 242 -10.00 -9.44 -26.60
N PRO A 243 -11.20 -8.98 -26.23
CA PRO A 243 -11.81 -7.79 -26.81
C PRO A 243 -11.02 -6.50 -26.67
N MET A 244 -10.09 -6.43 -25.72
CA MET A 244 -9.20 -5.28 -25.52
C MET A 244 -7.93 -5.34 -26.37
N SER A 245 -7.67 -6.43 -27.10
CA SER A 245 -6.57 -6.47 -28.07
C SER A 245 -6.84 -5.52 -29.24
N SER A 246 -5.78 -4.89 -29.74
CA SER A 246 -5.83 -4.11 -30.99
C SER A 246 -6.16 -4.96 -32.22
N LYS A 247 -6.07 -6.29 -32.11
CA LYS A 247 -6.35 -7.26 -33.16
C LYS A 247 -7.78 -7.80 -33.17
N TYR A 248 -8.60 -7.36 -32.23
CA TYR A 248 -9.96 -7.86 -32.09
C TYR A 248 -10.80 -7.65 -33.35
N ASP A 249 -10.73 -6.46 -33.96
CA ASP A 249 -11.50 -6.15 -35.18
C ASP A 249 -11.05 -7.00 -36.38
N GLU A 250 -9.75 -7.30 -36.49
CA GLU A 250 -9.20 -8.21 -37.51
C GLU A 250 -9.74 -9.63 -37.32
N ALA A 251 -9.68 -10.15 -36.09
CA ALA A 251 -10.20 -11.46 -35.75
C ALA A 251 -11.70 -11.57 -36.06
N TRP A 252 -12.44 -10.50 -35.78
CA TRP A 252 -13.86 -10.43 -36.04
C TRP A 252 -14.23 -10.45 -37.51
N GLN A 253 -13.49 -9.74 -38.34
CA GLN A 253 -13.66 -9.81 -39.80
C GLN A 253 -13.44 -11.24 -40.29
N MET A 254 -12.42 -11.93 -39.77
CA MET A 254 -12.16 -13.33 -40.12
C MET A 254 -13.29 -14.28 -39.66
N ILE A 255 -13.86 -14.06 -38.46
CA ILE A 255 -15.04 -14.82 -38.01
C ILE A 255 -16.21 -14.60 -38.96
N ALA A 256 -16.50 -13.35 -39.33
CA ALA A 256 -17.59 -13.03 -40.24
C ALA A 256 -17.44 -13.74 -41.60
N GLU A 257 -16.23 -13.79 -42.15
CA GLU A 257 -15.92 -14.52 -43.38
C GLU A 257 -16.10 -16.03 -43.22
N ALA A 258 -15.54 -16.62 -42.17
CA ALA A 258 -15.62 -18.06 -41.90
C ALA A 258 -17.07 -18.53 -41.68
N ARG A 259 -17.91 -17.68 -41.07
CA ARG A 259 -19.35 -17.95 -40.86
C ARG A 259 -20.13 -18.11 -42.15
N THR A 260 -19.68 -17.53 -43.26
CA THR A 260 -20.33 -17.74 -44.57
C THR A 260 -20.10 -19.15 -45.14
N LYS A 261 -19.24 -19.95 -44.49
CA LYS A 261 -18.82 -21.29 -44.93
C LYS A 261 -19.35 -22.42 -44.05
N ILE A 262 -20.10 -22.10 -42.99
CA ILE A 262 -20.74 -23.07 -42.08
C ILE A 262 -22.27 -23.11 -42.32
N ASP A 263 -22.96 -24.04 -41.68
CA ASP A 263 -24.41 -24.14 -41.83
C ASP A 263 -25.19 -23.06 -41.05
N ALA A 264 -26.46 -22.88 -41.39
CA ALA A 264 -27.28 -21.80 -40.82
C ALA A 264 -27.55 -21.93 -39.31
N VAL A 265 -27.51 -23.15 -38.74
CA VAL A 265 -27.72 -23.37 -37.31
C VAL A 265 -26.45 -22.97 -36.55
N GLU A 266 -25.29 -23.45 -36.99
CA GLU A 266 -23.99 -23.08 -36.44
C GLU A 266 -23.74 -21.57 -36.59
N GLN A 267 -24.15 -21.00 -37.71
CA GLN A 267 -24.08 -19.56 -37.95
C GLN A 267 -24.88 -18.77 -36.91
N ALA A 268 -26.14 -19.13 -36.64
CA ALA A 268 -26.98 -18.43 -35.67
C ALA A 268 -26.48 -18.58 -34.23
N GLU A 269 -25.90 -19.73 -33.88
CA GLU A 269 -25.31 -19.94 -32.55
C GLU A 269 -24.06 -19.07 -32.34
N ALA A 270 -23.16 -19.01 -33.33
CA ALA A 270 -21.99 -18.15 -33.28
C ALA A 270 -22.39 -16.67 -33.10
N GLU A 271 -23.42 -16.21 -33.82
CA GLU A 271 -23.92 -14.83 -33.75
C GLU A 271 -24.36 -14.43 -32.34
N ARG A 272 -25.04 -15.33 -31.62
CA ARG A 272 -25.48 -15.08 -30.23
C ARG A 272 -24.31 -14.99 -29.26
N ARG A 273 -23.37 -15.94 -29.34
CA ARG A 273 -22.18 -15.94 -28.46
C ARG A 273 -21.37 -14.67 -28.62
N LEU A 274 -21.28 -14.18 -29.86
CA LEU A 274 -20.53 -12.99 -30.17
C LEU A 274 -21.18 -11.71 -29.60
N GLN A 275 -22.51 -11.60 -29.63
CA GLN A 275 -23.23 -10.48 -28.98
C GLN A 275 -22.96 -10.44 -27.47
N GLU A 276 -22.88 -11.61 -26.82
CA GLU A 276 -22.53 -11.70 -25.40
C GLU A 276 -21.09 -11.21 -25.13
N ILE A 277 -20.14 -11.54 -26.01
CA ILE A 277 -18.75 -11.09 -25.91
C ILE A 277 -18.64 -9.57 -26.12
N GLU A 278 -19.32 -9.00 -27.11
CA GLU A 278 -19.32 -7.54 -27.36
C GLU A 278 -19.94 -6.76 -26.20
N ALA A 279 -21.03 -7.25 -25.62
CA ALA A 279 -21.64 -6.65 -24.43
C ALA A 279 -20.68 -6.69 -23.23
N ALA A 280 -20.00 -7.82 -23.02
CA ALA A 280 -19.00 -7.97 -21.97
C ALA A 280 -17.79 -7.04 -22.20
N LYS A 281 -17.33 -6.87 -23.44
CA LYS A 281 -16.26 -5.91 -23.80
C LYS A 281 -16.64 -4.49 -23.41
N ALA A 282 -17.80 -4.03 -23.85
CA ALA A 282 -18.24 -2.64 -23.63
C ALA A 282 -18.31 -2.33 -22.13
N GLN A 283 -18.78 -3.28 -21.33
CA GLN A 283 -18.79 -3.16 -19.87
C GLN A 283 -17.36 -3.09 -19.29
N ALA A 284 -16.47 -4.01 -19.68
CA ALA A 284 -15.11 -4.05 -19.17
C ALA A 284 -14.30 -2.78 -19.52
N GLU A 285 -14.50 -2.23 -20.72
CA GLU A 285 -13.85 -0.99 -21.15
C GLU A 285 -14.33 0.21 -20.34
N GLN A 286 -15.65 0.32 -20.10
CA GLN A 286 -16.21 1.34 -19.22
C GLN A 286 -15.66 1.26 -17.80
N GLU A 287 -15.60 0.06 -17.23
CA GLU A 287 -15.06 -0.17 -15.88
C GLU A 287 -13.58 0.22 -15.80
N ARG A 288 -12.77 -0.18 -16.79
CA ARG A 288 -11.34 0.19 -16.84
C ARG A 288 -11.15 1.70 -16.95
N GLU A 289 -11.90 2.37 -17.81
CA GLU A 289 -11.83 3.83 -17.93
C GLU A 289 -12.20 4.54 -16.63
N GLN A 290 -13.23 4.06 -15.94
CA GLN A 290 -13.63 4.62 -14.65
C GLN A 290 -12.52 4.47 -13.61
N GLN A 291 -11.90 3.28 -13.52
CA GLN A 291 -10.80 3.03 -12.60
C GLN A 291 -9.57 3.91 -12.90
N MET A 292 -9.19 4.04 -14.18
CA MET A 292 -8.08 4.90 -14.56
C MET A 292 -8.35 6.38 -14.29
N LYS A 293 -9.59 6.85 -14.49
CA LYS A 293 -10.00 8.23 -14.14
C LYS A 293 -9.92 8.48 -12.63
N ILE A 294 -10.35 7.52 -11.81
CA ILE A 294 -10.23 7.61 -10.35
C ILE A 294 -8.76 7.75 -9.95
N LEU A 295 -7.91 6.84 -10.43
CA LEU A 295 -6.48 6.85 -10.11
C LEU A 295 -5.79 8.15 -10.58
N GLN A 296 -6.17 8.67 -11.75
CA GLN A 296 -5.66 9.95 -12.23
C GLN A 296 -6.11 11.12 -11.34
N MET A 297 -7.38 11.16 -10.95
CA MET A 297 -7.89 12.21 -10.05
C MET A 297 -7.20 12.18 -8.69
N GLU A 298 -6.93 10.99 -8.16
CA GLU A 298 -6.18 10.80 -6.92
C GLU A 298 -4.74 11.28 -7.04
N TYR A 299 -4.06 10.95 -8.14
CA TYR A 299 -2.72 11.45 -8.44
C TYR A 299 -2.69 12.98 -8.52
N GLU A 300 -3.63 13.60 -9.25
CA GLU A 300 -3.72 15.06 -9.35
C GLU A 300 -4.05 15.72 -8.00
N ALA A 301 -4.88 15.09 -7.16
CA ALA A 301 -5.16 15.57 -5.81
C ALA A 301 -3.91 15.55 -4.94
N GLN A 302 -3.14 14.47 -5.01
CA GLN A 302 -1.88 14.33 -4.27
C GLN A 302 -0.86 15.40 -4.68
N GLU A 303 -0.70 15.67 -5.97
CA GLU A 303 0.22 16.72 -6.43
C GLU A 303 -0.23 18.11 -5.98
N ARG A 304 -1.53 18.41 -6.01
CA ARG A 304 -2.07 19.67 -5.45
C ARG A 304 -1.81 19.79 -3.94
N ASP A 305 -1.94 18.70 -3.19
CA ASP A 305 -1.68 18.72 -1.74
C ASP A 305 -0.19 18.93 -1.42
N LYS A 306 0.72 18.37 -2.24
CA LYS A 306 2.17 18.64 -2.14
C LYS A 306 2.49 20.09 -2.43
N GLU A 307 1.94 20.66 -3.50
CA GLU A 307 2.11 22.08 -3.84
C GLU A 307 1.59 22.97 -2.72
N ARG A 308 0.41 22.66 -2.17
CA ARG A 308 -0.16 23.39 -1.04
C ARG A 308 0.71 23.28 0.21
N ALA A 309 1.24 22.11 0.53
CA ALA A 309 2.14 21.91 1.67
C ALA A 309 3.46 22.69 1.48
N TYR A 310 4.01 22.71 0.28
CA TYR A 310 5.19 23.50 -0.07
C TYR A 310 4.95 25.00 0.11
N GLU A 311 3.84 25.53 -0.41
CA GLU A 311 3.50 26.95 -0.24
C GLU A 311 3.24 27.32 1.23
N LEU A 312 2.56 26.47 2.00
CA LEU A 312 2.39 26.68 3.44
C LEU A 312 3.73 26.71 4.18
N THR A 313 4.66 25.84 3.82
CA THR A 313 6.00 25.79 4.40
C THR A 313 6.79 27.06 4.08
N LYS A 314 6.70 27.54 2.84
CA LYS A 314 7.33 28.80 2.40
C LYS A 314 6.77 30.01 3.14
N ILE A 315 5.45 30.09 3.33
CA ILE A 315 4.80 31.14 4.11
C ILE A 315 5.29 31.08 5.57
N ALA A 316 5.34 29.90 6.18
CA ALA A 316 5.81 29.73 7.55
C ALA A 316 7.28 30.20 7.74
N LEU A 317 8.17 29.84 6.80
CA LEU A 317 9.56 30.31 6.77
C LEU A 317 9.65 31.83 6.66
N SER A 318 8.87 32.45 5.77
CA SER A 318 8.86 33.91 5.60
C SER A 318 8.35 34.63 6.85
N GLY A 319 7.36 34.07 7.54
CA GLY A 319 6.84 34.61 8.80
C GLY A 319 7.84 34.52 9.95
N GLN A 320 8.61 33.42 10.03
CA GLN A 320 9.71 33.29 11.01
C GLN A 320 10.80 34.34 10.76
N GLN A 321 11.23 34.52 9.51
CA GLN A 321 12.22 35.53 9.13
C GLN A 321 11.75 36.96 9.44
N ALA A 322 10.47 37.27 9.19
CA ALA A 322 9.91 38.59 9.50
C ALA A 322 9.88 38.87 11.02
N LYS A 323 9.59 37.84 11.83
CA LYS A 323 9.61 37.95 13.29
C LYS A 323 11.03 38.18 13.81
N GLU A 324 12.00 37.41 13.31
CA GLU A 324 13.41 37.53 13.68
C GLU A 324 13.99 38.90 13.32
N TYR A 325 13.62 39.45 12.16
CA TYR A 325 13.96 40.82 11.77
C TYR A 325 13.34 41.88 12.70
N ALA A 326 12.07 41.72 13.07
CA ALA A 326 11.40 42.65 14.00
C ALA A 326 12.02 42.62 15.40
N ASP A 327 12.38 41.44 15.90
CA ASP A 327 13.06 41.28 17.18
C ASP A 327 14.45 41.92 17.17
N THR A 328 15.19 41.77 16.07
CA THR A 328 16.52 42.42 15.86
C THR A 328 16.39 43.95 15.85
N GLN A 329 15.41 44.50 15.12
CA GLN A 329 15.14 45.94 15.09
C GLN A 329 14.69 46.48 16.45
N ALA A 330 13.94 45.71 17.23
CA ALA A 330 13.58 46.07 18.59
C ALA A 330 14.81 46.13 19.50
N GLN A 331 15.73 45.16 19.38
CA GLN A 331 16.99 45.16 20.12
C GLN A 331 17.91 46.32 19.75
N GLU A 332 18.06 46.65 18.47
CA GLU A 332 18.84 47.82 18.01
C GLU A 332 18.28 49.14 18.55
N LYS A 333 16.95 49.29 18.57
CA LYS A 333 16.29 50.48 19.16
C LYS A 333 16.51 50.58 20.67
N ILE A 334 16.46 49.45 21.38
CA ILE A 334 16.76 49.41 22.82
C ILE A 334 18.23 49.78 23.05
N GLN A 335 19.15 49.23 22.28
CA GLN A 335 20.57 49.50 22.42
C GLN A 335 20.93 50.96 22.10
N THR A 336 20.37 51.52 21.03
CA THR A 336 20.54 52.94 20.68
C THR A 336 19.95 53.87 21.76
N ALA A 337 18.85 53.47 22.39
CA ALA A 337 18.26 54.23 23.50
C ALA A 337 19.10 54.14 24.78
N VAL A 338 19.79 53.02 25.02
CA VAL A 338 20.74 52.87 26.13
C VAL A 338 22.00 53.70 25.88
N GLU A 339 22.52 53.71 24.66
CA GLU A 339 23.74 54.46 24.30
C GLU A 339 23.53 55.99 24.30
N ASN A 340 22.33 56.47 23.93
CA ASN A 340 22.00 57.91 23.96
C ASN A 340 21.55 58.43 25.33
N ASN A 341 21.34 57.55 26.31
CA ASN A 341 20.86 57.91 27.64
C ASN A 341 22.02 57.89 28.65
N THR A 342 22.93 58.84 28.49
CA THR A 342 24.07 59.05 29.40
C THR A 342 23.73 59.81 30.68
N ASP A 343 22.48 60.22 30.90
CA ASP A 343 22.00 60.76 32.18
C ASP A 343 20.71 60.05 32.59
N GLY A 344 20.83 59.08 33.51
CA GLY A 344 19.85 58.05 33.86
C GLY A 344 18.51 58.50 34.48
N SER A 345 18.02 59.71 34.20
CA SER A 345 16.76 60.23 34.74
C SER A 345 15.53 60.02 33.83
N ASP A 346 15.67 59.61 32.56
CA ASP A 346 14.52 59.62 31.62
C ASP A 346 14.16 58.27 30.96
N PHE A 347 14.78 57.16 31.37
CA PHE A 347 14.50 55.83 30.78
C PHE A 347 13.06 55.35 31.04
N LYS A 348 12.51 55.66 32.22
CA LYS A 348 11.18 55.20 32.64
C LYS A 348 10.06 55.86 31.85
N THR A 349 10.18 57.15 31.53
CA THR A 349 9.19 57.92 30.76
C THR A 349 9.16 57.48 29.30
N TRP A 350 10.33 57.24 28.71
CA TRP A 350 10.46 56.80 27.33
C TRP A 350 9.96 55.36 27.10
N PHE A 351 10.31 54.41 27.97
CA PHE A 351 9.89 53.01 27.85
C PHE A 351 8.35 52.87 27.85
N THR A 352 7.71 53.66 28.71
CA THR A 352 6.25 53.66 28.85
C THR A 352 5.54 54.25 27.63
N ASN A 353 6.12 55.24 26.95
CA ASN A 353 5.52 55.85 25.77
C ASN A 353 5.78 55.09 24.46
N THR A 354 6.83 54.28 24.38
CA THR A 354 7.28 53.63 23.13
C THR A 354 6.78 52.18 22.99
N PHE A 355 6.59 51.44 24.08
CA PHE A 355 6.26 50.01 24.04
C PHE A 355 4.89 49.64 24.64
N LEU A 356 4.20 50.57 25.31
CA LEU A 356 2.91 50.31 25.99
C LEU A 356 1.71 51.07 25.39
N LYS A 357 1.88 51.69 24.22
CA LYS A 357 0.80 52.10 23.31
C LYS A 357 0.95 51.31 22.02
#